data_AF-A0A5J4KHY9-F1
#
_entry.id   AF-A0A5J4KHY9-F1
#
_cell.length_a   1.000
_cell.length_b   1.000
_cell.length_c   1.000
_cell.angle_alpha   90.00
_cell.angle_beta   90.00
_cell.angle_gamma   90.00
#
_symmetry.space_group_name_H-M   'P 1'
#
loop_
_entity.id
_entity.type
_entity.pdbx_description
1 polymer ?
#
loop_
_entity_poly.entity_id
_entity_poly.type
_entity_poly.pdbx_seq_one_letter_code
_entity_poly.pdbx_strand_id
1 'polypeptide(L)'
;MKRYPQWQLFLLFILLALSLQGCLGGADDNYQSVTKGKNGDVKINTQQAAFKGKMYFTLDRNLYMLDGKDKEHPKQLTRGMDIRDPAVSPDGKWIAFIIRYKDYSDLAYMPTGGGKPVIIADGYGKYIPTGDTPKSTHHWFAQPSWDSDNQHIYFLGDNQKYFWNPKLVGNYDAAILDMQVFRVSMHDKLNTEDTIEDAQPVAYTTIGAGGLRDPAYRPGHKNQLVYTSYKYTAPDYSKLAVQLNLIDTNAIQDIITQFPDQYNQKYHPGAYQSEVDPGVALTPEKADLMNMQPTFSPDGNTILYVRREDATHMSFYAMPVVEGITSDPNNPAFDPNSNANITKGLSLYAKSQKLMTGQYLSQPVWSPDGSQIAYYDYHDTTFDLWLAQTVKDPKTGTYSIQKDSQVQLTQANGSLDADSHPVWSN
;
A
#
# COMPACT_ATOMS: atom_id res chain seq x y z
N MET A 1 -15.12 51.91 54.35
CA MET A 1 -15.37 50.57 53.75
C MET A 1 -16.38 50.73 52.63
N LYS A 2 -15.95 50.63 51.35
CA LYS A 2 -16.86 50.73 50.19
C LYS A 2 -17.66 49.43 50.09
N ARG A 3 -19.00 49.52 50.19
CA ARG A 3 -19.91 48.39 49.99
C ARG A 3 -20.05 48.15 48.48
N TYR A 4 -19.55 47.01 48.00
CA TYR A 4 -19.75 46.58 46.63
C TYR A 4 -21.20 46.09 46.46
N PRO A 5 -21.93 46.50 45.41
CA PRO A 5 -23.30 46.08 45.20
C PRO A 5 -23.35 44.58 44.83
N GLN A 6 -24.14 43.80 45.59
CA GLN A 6 -24.25 42.34 45.46
C GLN A 6 -24.61 41.85 44.05
N TRP A 7 -25.24 42.69 43.23
CA TRP A 7 -25.60 42.36 41.85
C TRP A 7 -24.39 42.25 40.91
N GLN A 8 -23.29 42.97 41.17
CA GLN A 8 -22.05 42.81 40.41
C GLN A 8 -21.40 41.45 40.66
N LEU A 9 -21.50 40.92 41.89
CA LEU A 9 -21.05 39.56 42.20
C LEU A 9 -21.89 38.52 41.44
N PHE A 10 -23.20 38.73 41.37
CA PHE A 10 -24.13 37.84 40.67
C PHE A 10 -23.88 37.81 39.15
N LEU A 11 -23.66 38.97 38.54
CA LEU A 11 -23.25 39.09 37.13
C LEU A 11 -21.88 38.43 36.87
N LEU A 12 -20.93 38.58 37.80
CA LEU A 12 -19.63 37.93 37.70
C LEU A 12 -19.76 36.39 37.75
N PHE A 13 -20.64 35.85 38.62
CA PHE A 13 -20.91 34.41 38.69
C PHE A 13 -21.65 33.88 37.45
N ILE A 14 -22.55 34.66 36.84
CA ILE A 14 -23.20 34.28 35.58
C ILE A 14 -22.19 34.28 34.42
N LEU A 15 -21.33 35.29 34.33
CA LEU A 15 -20.27 35.36 33.32
C LEU A 15 -19.22 34.25 33.52
N LEU A 16 -18.90 33.91 34.76
CA LEU A 16 -18.01 32.79 35.10
C LEU A 16 -18.66 31.43 34.78
N ALA A 17 -19.96 31.28 34.99
CA ALA A 17 -20.70 30.07 34.62
C ALA A 17 -20.79 29.91 33.09
N LEU A 18 -21.00 31.00 32.35
CA LEU A 18 -20.98 31.01 30.88
C LEU A 18 -19.58 30.78 30.31
N SER A 19 -18.51 31.24 30.98
CA SER A 19 -17.14 30.94 30.57
C SER A 19 -16.71 29.52 30.93
N LEU A 20 -17.26 28.94 32.00
CA LEU A 20 -17.05 27.53 32.36
C LEU A 20 -17.80 26.55 31.42
N GLN A 21 -18.90 26.97 30.79
CA GLN A 21 -19.54 26.19 29.72
C GLN A 21 -18.68 26.11 28.45
N GLY A 22 -17.72 27.01 28.25
CA GLY A 22 -16.72 26.91 27.19
C GLY A 22 -15.56 25.96 27.50
N CYS A 23 -15.41 25.52 28.76
CA CYS A 23 -14.31 24.65 29.21
C CYS A 23 -14.77 23.23 29.63
N LEU A 24 -16.08 22.96 29.62
CA LEU A 24 -16.61 21.60 29.74
C LEU A 24 -16.86 21.12 28.32
N GLY A 25 -15.94 20.31 27.80
CA GLY A 25 -16.01 19.76 26.43
C GLY A 25 -17.41 19.23 26.15
N GLY A 26 -18.13 19.91 25.26
CA GLY A 26 -19.34 19.37 24.67
C GLY A 26 -18.99 18.01 24.08
N ALA A 27 -19.87 17.03 24.27
CA ALA A 27 -19.72 15.76 23.55
C ALA A 27 -19.56 16.10 22.07
N ASP A 28 -18.46 15.64 21.47
CA ASP A 28 -18.32 15.71 20.03
C ASP A 28 -19.31 14.70 19.44
N ASP A 29 -20.57 15.14 19.28
CA ASP A 29 -21.69 14.32 18.79
C ASP A 29 -21.42 13.74 17.39
N ASN A 30 -20.35 14.20 16.71
CA ASN A 30 -19.91 13.65 15.45
C ASN A 30 -19.30 12.24 15.60
N TYR A 31 -18.73 11.88 16.76
CA TYR A 31 -18.02 10.62 16.95
C TYR A 31 -18.76 9.65 17.86
N GLN A 32 -18.97 8.42 17.37
CA GLN A 32 -19.57 7.33 18.13
C GLN A 32 -18.53 6.26 18.45
N SER A 33 -18.49 5.79 19.69
CA SER A 33 -17.67 4.65 20.07
C SER A 33 -18.25 3.38 19.45
N VAL A 34 -17.43 2.64 18.72
CA VAL A 34 -17.86 1.45 17.96
C VAL A 34 -17.21 0.16 18.44
N THR A 35 -16.02 0.25 19.03
CA THR A 35 -15.31 -0.89 19.63
C THR A 35 -14.29 -0.41 20.67
N LYS A 36 -13.83 -1.32 21.52
CA LYS A 36 -12.76 -1.09 22.50
C LYS A 36 -11.44 -1.55 21.89
N GLY A 37 -10.49 -0.63 21.72
CA GLY A 37 -9.10 -0.93 21.40
C GLY A 37 -8.22 -1.02 22.64
N LYS A 38 -6.93 -1.28 22.45
CA LYS A 38 -5.97 -1.44 23.57
C LYS A 38 -5.84 -0.20 24.46
N ASN A 39 -5.91 1.01 23.88
CA ASN A 39 -5.67 2.25 24.62
C ASN A 39 -6.96 3.04 24.93
N GLY A 40 -8.14 2.52 24.55
CA GLY A 40 -9.42 3.17 24.79
C GLY A 40 -10.43 2.88 23.69
N ASP A 41 -11.49 3.68 23.65
CA ASP A 41 -12.51 3.56 22.61
C ASP A 41 -11.96 3.93 21.24
N VAL A 42 -12.24 3.08 20.25
CA VAL A 42 -12.18 3.47 18.85
C VAL A 42 -13.51 4.11 18.51
N LYS A 43 -13.46 5.33 17.96
CA LYS A 43 -14.65 6.07 17.54
C LYS A 43 -14.67 6.32 16.04
N ILE A 44 -15.86 6.41 15.47
CA ILE A 44 -16.09 6.73 14.06
C ILE A 44 -16.87 8.03 13.94
N ASN A 45 -16.47 8.88 13.00
CA ASN A 45 -17.21 10.09 12.64
C ASN A 45 -18.47 9.74 11.84
N THR A 46 -19.61 9.63 12.53
CA THR A 46 -20.89 9.21 11.92
C THR A 46 -21.63 10.35 11.23
N GLN A 47 -21.38 11.60 11.63
CA GLN A 47 -22.12 12.77 11.11
C GLN A 47 -21.47 13.39 9.87
N GLN A 48 -20.16 13.66 9.88
CA GLN A 48 -19.49 14.47 8.86
C GLN A 48 -18.73 13.64 7.82
N ALA A 49 -18.15 12.51 8.21
CA ALA A 49 -17.34 11.68 7.32
C ALA A 49 -18.21 10.79 6.41
N ALA A 50 -18.91 11.39 5.45
CA ALA A 50 -19.81 10.67 4.54
C ALA A 50 -19.05 10.01 3.39
N PHE A 51 -19.28 8.72 3.19
CA PHE A 51 -18.68 7.96 2.09
C PHE A 51 -19.62 6.84 1.61
N LYS A 52 -19.40 6.33 0.41
CA LYS A 52 -20.20 5.24 -0.18
C LYS A 52 -19.40 3.94 -0.21
N GLY A 53 -20.10 2.82 -0.18
CA GLY A 53 -19.49 1.49 -0.24
C GLY A 53 -18.86 1.09 1.09
N LYS A 54 -17.84 0.24 1.04
CA LYS A 54 -17.25 -0.38 2.23
C LYS A 54 -15.75 -0.11 2.29
N MET A 55 -15.28 0.22 3.48
CA MET A 55 -13.86 0.27 3.78
C MET A 55 -13.43 -0.90 4.65
N TYR A 56 -12.25 -1.42 4.38
CA TYR A 56 -11.62 -2.48 5.16
C TYR A 56 -10.30 -1.98 5.70
N PHE A 57 -10.07 -2.16 6.99
CA PHE A 57 -8.85 -1.74 7.67
C PHE A 57 -8.65 -2.58 8.94
N THR A 58 -7.46 -2.52 9.50
CA THR A 58 -7.09 -3.33 10.66
C THR A 58 -7.02 -2.49 11.93
N LEU A 59 -7.67 -2.99 12.98
CA LEU A 59 -7.56 -2.46 14.34
C LEU A 59 -7.04 -3.55 15.26
N ASP A 60 -5.95 -3.27 15.97
CA ASP A 60 -5.29 -4.21 16.86
C ASP A 60 -5.05 -5.59 16.21
N ARG A 61 -4.63 -5.56 14.94
CA ARG A 61 -4.40 -6.71 14.05
C ARG A 61 -5.62 -7.58 13.77
N ASN A 62 -6.81 -7.01 13.87
CA ASN A 62 -8.06 -7.64 13.44
C ASN A 62 -8.65 -6.84 12.29
N LEU A 63 -9.20 -7.53 11.30
CA LEU A 63 -9.80 -6.93 10.11
C LEU A 63 -11.23 -6.49 10.42
N TYR A 64 -11.53 -5.23 10.11
CA TYR A 64 -12.85 -4.64 10.22
C TYR A 64 -13.35 -4.22 8.84
N MET A 65 -14.67 -4.25 8.66
CA MET A 65 -15.38 -3.63 7.55
C MET A 65 -16.28 -2.52 8.10
N LEU A 66 -16.18 -1.33 7.53
CA LEU A 66 -17.06 -0.20 7.80
C LEU A 66 -17.91 0.07 6.55
N ASP A 67 -19.22 -0.03 6.67
CA ASP A 67 -20.16 0.30 5.60
C ASP A 67 -20.51 1.79 5.68
N GLY A 68 -20.38 2.54 4.58
CA GLY A 68 -20.74 3.94 4.52
C GLY A 68 -22.21 4.23 4.82
N LYS A 69 -23.09 3.22 4.68
CA LYS A 69 -24.51 3.29 5.06
C LYS A 69 -24.78 2.99 6.53
N ASP A 70 -23.84 2.35 7.22
CA ASP A 70 -23.95 1.95 8.63
C ASP A 70 -22.60 2.13 9.34
N LYS A 71 -22.26 3.38 9.60
CA LYS A 71 -20.99 3.75 10.24
C LYS A 71 -20.97 3.53 11.76
N GLU A 72 -22.13 3.25 12.35
CA GLU A 72 -22.28 3.01 13.79
C GLU A 72 -21.91 1.57 14.17
N HIS A 73 -21.97 0.64 13.21
CA HIS A 73 -21.78 -0.79 13.47
C HIS A 73 -20.73 -1.44 12.55
N PRO A 74 -19.44 -1.05 12.65
CA PRO A 74 -18.38 -1.73 11.92
C PRO A 74 -18.33 -3.21 12.27
N LYS A 75 -18.20 -4.05 11.26
CA LYS A 75 -18.18 -5.50 11.40
C LYS A 75 -16.74 -5.98 11.55
N GLN A 76 -16.40 -6.53 12.71
CA GLN A 76 -15.15 -7.28 12.89
C GLN A 76 -15.23 -8.61 12.13
N LEU A 77 -14.38 -8.80 11.13
CA LEU A 77 -14.35 -9.98 10.26
C LEU A 77 -13.44 -11.08 10.80
N THR A 78 -12.36 -10.72 11.51
CA THR A 78 -11.37 -11.68 12.02
C THR A 78 -11.07 -11.46 13.51
N ARG A 79 -10.59 -12.52 14.17
CA ARG A 79 -10.21 -12.50 15.59
C ARG A 79 -8.94 -13.32 15.82
N GLY A 80 -7.93 -12.72 16.44
CA GLY A 80 -6.77 -13.43 16.99
C GLY A 80 -5.80 -14.04 15.96
N MET A 81 -5.68 -13.44 14.76
CA MET A 81 -4.87 -13.96 13.65
C MET A 81 -3.70 -13.06 13.22
N ASP A 82 -3.47 -11.90 13.86
CA ASP A 82 -2.51 -10.87 13.41
C ASP A 82 -2.65 -10.54 11.90
N ILE A 83 -3.80 -9.96 11.53
CA ILE A 83 -4.13 -9.64 10.14
C ILE A 83 -3.48 -8.35 9.69
N ARG A 84 -2.94 -8.35 8.46
CA ARG A 84 -2.29 -7.21 7.80
C ARG A 84 -2.66 -7.11 6.32
N ASP A 85 -2.44 -5.92 5.77
CA ASP A 85 -2.54 -5.62 4.33
C ASP A 85 -3.75 -6.25 3.61
N PRO A 86 -5.00 -5.92 3.99
CA PRO A 86 -6.14 -6.40 3.23
C PRO A 86 -6.12 -5.90 1.78
N ALA A 87 -6.75 -6.65 0.88
CA ALA A 87 -6.99 -6.29 -0.52
C ALA A 87 -8.29 -6.92 -1.02
N VAL A 88 -9.14 -6.14 -1.68
CA VAL A 88 -10.47 -6.59 -2.14
C VAL A 88 -10.44 -6.88 -3.64
N SER A 89 -11.09 -7.95 -4.07
CA SER A 89 -11.24 -8.27 -5.49
C SER A 89 -12.04 -7.18 -6.21
N PRO A 90 -11.76 -6.88 -7.49
CA PRO A 90 -12.48 -5.85 -8.24
C PRO A 90 -14.02 -6.00 -8.22
N ASP A 91 -14.52 -7.23 -8.16
CA ASP A 91 -15.96 -7.56 -8.07
C ASP A 91 -16.54 -7.44 -6.65
N GLY A 92 -15.72 -7.12 -5.64
CA GLY A 92 -16.11 -6.91 -4.25
C GLY A 92 -16.50 -8.18 -3.49
N LYS A 93 -16.27 -9.38 -4.05
CA LYS A 93 -16.69 -10.64 -3.42
C LYS A 93 -15.65 -11.23 -2.47
N TRP A 94 -14.37 -11.00 -2.73
CA TRP A 94 -13.27 -11.61 -1.98
C TRP A 94 -12.39 -10.54 -1.33
N ILE A 95 -11.86 -10.87 -0.16
CA ILE A 95 -10.82 -10.10 0.50
C ILE A 95 -9.63 -11.02 0.77
N ALA A 96 -8.48 -10.67 0.22
CA ALA A 96 -7.19 -11.27 0.51
C ALA A 96 -6.51 -10.46 1.64
N PHE A 97 -5.64 -11.10 2.41
CA PHE A 97 -4.90 -10.46 3.50
C PHE A 97 -3.73 -11.36 3.92
N ILE A 98 -2.84 -10.79 4.74
CA ILE A 98 -1.71 -11.49 5.34
C ILE A 98 -2.04 -11.89 6.77
N ILE A 99 -1.70 -13.12 7.13
CA ILE A 99 -1.72 -13.62 8.51
C ILE A 99 -0.27 -13.68 8.98
N ARG A 100 0.09 -12.87 9.98
CA ARG A 100 1.48 -12.82 10.45
C ARG A 100 1.74 -13.76 11.62
N TYR A 101 2.83 -14.49 11.55
CA TYR A 101 3.37 -15.27 12.67
C TYR A 101 4.74 -14.75 13.06
N LYS A 102 5.37 -15.43 14.02
CA LYS A 102 6.68 -15.04 14.54
C LYS A 102 7.77 -15.04 13.47
N ASP A 103 7.87 -16.12 12.71
CA ASP A 103 9.01 -16.40 11.82
C ASP A 103 8.61 -16.45 10.32
N TYR A 104 7.32 -16.31 10.02
CA TYR A 104 6.74 -16.38 8.68
C TYR A 104 5.39 -15.65 8.61
N SER A 105 4.78 -15.65 7.44
CA SER A 105 3.40 -15.18 7.23
C SER A 105 2.69 -16.01 6.17
N ASP A 106 1.36 -16.05 6.22
CA ASP A 106 0.54 -16.69 5.19
C ASP A 106 -0.18 -15.64 4.34
N LEU A 107 -0.40 -15.98 3.06
CA LEU A 107 -1.38 -15.29 2.21
C LEU A 107 -2.70 -16.06 2.28
N ALA A 108 -3.78 -15.38 2.65
CA ALA A 108 -5.11 -15.96 2.76
C ALA A 108 -6.17 -15.09 2.10
N TYR A 109 -7.33 -15.68 1.81
CA TYR A 109 -8.51 -14.93 1.36
C TYR A 109 -9.81 -15.50 1.95
N MET A 110 -10.87 -14.69 1.95
CA MET A 110 -12.23 -15.10 2.35
C MET A 110 -13.29 -14.23 1.67
N PRO A 111 -14.59 -14.56 1.77
CA PRO A 111 -15.64 -13.66 1.30
C PRO A 111 -15.59 -12.30 2.03
N THR A 112 -15.88 -11.20 1.34
CA THR A 112 -15.89 -9.84 1.94
C THR A 112 -16.88 -9.67 3.09
N GLY A 113 -17.92 -10.51 3.13
CA GLY A 113 -18.85 -10.60 4.26
C GLY A 113 -18.28 -11.28 5.51
N GLY A 114 -17.04 -11.79 5.46
CA GLY A 114 -16.43 -12.64 6.47
C GLY A 114 -16.67 -14.14 6.19
N GLY A 115 -16.08 -14.98 7.04
CA GLY A 115 -16.12 -16.43 6.90
C GLY A 115 -14.83 -17.07 7.37
N LYS A 116 -14.66 -18.36 7.12
CA LYS A 116 -13.38 -19.05 7.39
C LYS A 116 -12.36 -18.66 6.30
N PRO A 117 -11.17 -18.16 6.67
CA PRO A 117 -10.09 -17.93 5.70
C PRO A 117 -9.63 -19.21 5.00
N VAL A 118 -9.28 -19.07 3.73
CA VAL A 118 -8.57 -20.08 2.94
C VAL A 118 -7.13 -19.60 2.77
N ILE A 119 -6.18 -20.37 3.31
CA ILE A 119 -4.75 -20.14 3.07
C ILE A 119 -4.43 -20.58 1.63
N ILE A 120 -3.78 -19.71 0.88
CA ILE A 120 -3.33 -19.97 -0.48
C ILE A 120 -1.82 -20.10 -0.58
N ALA A 121 -1.07 -19.35 0.22
CA ALA A 121 0.36 -19.55 0.38
C ALA A 121 0.67 -19.72 1.88
N ASP A 122 1.29 -20.84 2.23
CA ASP A 122 1.68 -21.20 3.60
C ASP A 122 3.18 -20.92 3.78
N GLY A 123 3.51 -19.98 4.65
CA GLY A 123 4.89 -19.56 4.86
C GLY A 123 5.66 -20.43 5.87
N TYR A 124 5.01 -21.43 6.46
CA TYR A 124 5.60 -22.24 7.52
C TYR A 124 6.85 -22.97 7.04
N GLY A 125 7.86 -23.01 7.89
CA GLY A 125 9.14 -23.61 7.57
C GLY A 125 9.92 -24.03 8.81
N LYS A 126 11.22 -24.18 8.65
CA LYS A 126 12.14 -24.55 9.73
C LYS A 126 13.51 -23.92 9.53
N TYR A 127 14.23 -23.77 10.64
CA TYR A 127 15.65 -23.49 10.62
C TYR A 127 16.43 -24.79 10.47
N ILE A 128 17.33 -24.84 9.49
CA ILE A 128 18.22 -25.96 9.22
C ILE A 128 19.64 -25.52 9.60
N PRO A 129 20.28 -26.15 10.61
CA PRO A 129 21.65 -25.83 10.98
C PRO A 129 22.62 -26.10 9.83
N THR A 130 23.26 -25.06 9.31
CA THR A 130 24.22 -25.12 8.20
C THR A 130 25.46 -24.29 8.53
N GLY A 131 26.49 -24.91 9.12
CA GLY A 131 27.67 -24.15 9.57
C GLY A 131 27.31 -23.08 10.61
N ASP A 132 27.85 -21.86 10.44
CA ASP A 132 27.69 -20.77 11.40
C ASP A 132 26.36 -20.01 11.27
N THR A 133 25.66 -20.10 10.13
CA THR A 133 24.37 -19.44 9.87
C THR A 133 23.30 -20.44 9.45
N PRO A 134 22.14 -20.54 10.15
CA PRO A 134 21.11 -21.49 9.77
C PRO A 134 20.39 -21.08 8.47
N LYS A 135 20.17 -22.03 7.56
CA LYS A 135 19.21 -21.87 6.44
C LYS A 135 17.79 -21.78 7.02
N SER A 136 16.96 -20.88 6.53
CA SER A 136 15.55 -20.78 6.93
C SER A 136 14.64 -21.11 5.77
N THR A 137 13.82 -22.16 5.88
CA THR A 137 12.80 -22.49 4.85
C THR A 137 11.47 -21.77 5.08
N HIS A 138 11.41 -20.81 6.02
CA HIS A 138 10.23 -19.97 6.21
C HIS A 138 10.08 -18.99 5.05
N HIS A 139 8.86 -18.61 4.71
CA HIS A 139 8.58 -17.58 3.71
C HIS A 139 7.80 -16.40 4.29
N TRP A 140 8.09 -15.22 3.75
CA TRP A 140 7.37 -13.99 4.04
C TRP A 140 6.54 -13.59 2.84
N PHE A 141 5.30 -13.19 3.09
CA PHE A 141 4.34 -12.68 2.12
C PHE A 141 3.80 -11.34 2.63
N ALA A 142 3.60 -10.37 1.73
CA ALA A 142 3.11 -9.05 2.12
C ALA A 142 2.26 -8.39 1.02
N GLN A 143 1.47 -7.39 1.40
CA GLN A 143 0.81 -6.45 0.48
C GLN A 143 0.15 -7.10 -0.75
N PRO A 144 -0.83 -8.00 -0.56
CA PRO A 144 -1.57 -8.58 -1.67
C PRO A 144 -2.32 -7.51 -2.46
N SER A 145 -2.57 -7.78 -3.73
CA SER A 145 -3.31 -6.91 -4.64
C SER A 145 -4.00 -7.76 -5.70
N TRP A 146 -5.29 -7.57 -5.92
CA TRP A 146 -6.03 -8.39 -6.88
C TRP A 146 -5.80 -7.93 -8.32
N ASP A 147 -5.71 -8.91 -9.21
CA ASP A 147 -5.81 -8.68 -10.65
C ASP A 147 -7.26 -8.38 -11.07
N SER A 148 -7.42 -7.71 -12.21
CA SER A 148 -8.71 -7.40 -12.84
C SER A 148 -9.62 -8.59 -13.09
N ASP A 149 -9.05 -9.79 -13.23
CA ASP A 149 -9.81 -11.00 -13.53
C ASP A 149 -10.55 -11.58 -12.31
N ASN A 150 -10.31 -11.06 -11.10
CA ASN A 150 -10.85 -11.58 -9.84
C ASN A 150 -10.42 -13.02 -9.54
N GLN A 151 -9.41 -13.53 -10.23
CA GLN A 151 -8.89 -14.89 -10.08
C GLN A 151 -7.45 -14.89 -9.61
N HIS A 152 -6.66 -13.86 -9.92
CA HIS A 152 -5.26 -13.81 -9.54
C HIS A 152 -4.98 -12.74 -8.49
N ILE A 153 -3.98 -13.02 -7.65
CA ILE A 153 -3.49 -12.15 -6.60
C ILE A 153 -2.00 -11.91 -6.85
N TYR A 154 -1.62 -10.65 -7.00
CA TYR A 154 -0.25 -10.19 -6.85
C TYR A 154 0.09 -10.11 -5.37
N PHE A 155 1.31 -10.44 -4.99
CA PHE A 155 1.78 -10.33 -3.61
C PHE A 155 3.29 -10.13 -3.59
N LEU A 156 3.79 -9.55 -2.51
CA LEU A 156 5.22 -9.53 -2.25
C LEU A 156 5.63 -10.86 -1.62
N GLY A 157 6.77 -11.41 -2.02
CA GLY A 157 7.31 -12.64 -1.45
C GLY A 157 8.84 -12.70 -1.45
N ASP A 158 9.42 -13.51 -0.56
CA ASP A 158 10.82 -13.92 -0.60
C ASP A 158 10.99 -15.34 -1.19
N ASN A 159 10.05 -15.72 -2.07
CA ASN A 159 9.83 -17.09 -2.54
C ASN A 159 11.10 -17.72 -3.12
N GLN A 160 11.86 -16.98 -3.92
CA GLN A 160 13.00 -17.50 -4.69
C GLN A 160 14.35 -17.30 -3.99
N LYS A 161 14.38 -17.06 -2.68
CA LYS A 161 15.63 -16.79 -1.94
C LYS A 161 16.68 -17.92 -1.98
N TYR A 162 16.33 -19.14 -2.37
CA TYR A 162 17.32 -20.22 -2.58
C TYR A 162 17.38 -20.72 -4.02
N PHE A 163 16.56 -20.17 -4.90
CA PHE A 163 16.47 -20.58 -6.30
C PHE A 163 17.69 -20.11 -7.12
N TRP A 164 18.12 -18.88 -6.91
CA TRP A 164 19.09 -18.22 -7.78
C TRP A 164 20.54 -18.66 -7.52
N ASN A 165 21.28 -18.94 -8.58
CA ASN A 165 22.72 -19.15 -8.47
C ASN A 165 23.41 -17.83 -8.04
N PRO A 166 24.22 -17.81 -6.96
CA PRO A 166 24.94 -16.61 -6.54
C PRO A 166 25.73 -15.92 -7.66
N LYS A 167 26.30 -16.70 -8.60
CA LYS A 167 27.05 -16.15 -9.74
C LYS A 167 26.21 -15.36 -10.72
N LEU A 168 24.90 -15.64 -10.81
CA LEU A 168 23.96 -14.89 -11.65
C LEU A 168 23.55 -13.58 -11.00
N VAL A 169 23.46 -13.55 -9.67
CA VAL A 169 22.91 -12.41 -8.91
C VAL A 169 24.00 -11.52 -8.29
N GLY A 170 25.20 -11.50 -8.88
CA GLY A 170 26.30 -10.61 -8.47
C GLY A 170 27.22 -11.18 -7.38
N ASN A 171 27.32 -12.50 -7.25
CA ASN A 171 28.04 -13.23 -6.19
C ASN A 171 27.54 -12.90 -4.77
N TYR A 172 26.28 -12.49 -4.66
CA TYR A 172 25.58 -12.32 -3.38
C TYR A 172 24.97 -13.64 -2.93
N ASP A 173 24.85 -13.81 -1.61
CA ASP A 173 24.11 -14.94 -1.04
C ASP A 173 22.63 -14.78 -1.38
N ALA A 174 22.10 -15.60 -2.28
CA ALA A 174 20.69 -15.51 -2.68
C ALA A 174 19.74 -15.61 -1.47
N ALA A 175 20.18 -16.23 -0.36
CA ALA A 175 19.41 -16.35 0.88
C ALA A 175 18.94 -15.02 1.48
N ILE A 176 19.56 -13.89 1.08
CA ILE A 176 19.20 -12.54 1.54
C ILE A 176 18.32 -11.78 0.54
N LEU A 177 17.75 -12.47 -0.46
CA LEU A 177 16.87 -11.85 -1.44
C LEU A 177 15.76 -11.06 -0.75
N ASP A 178 15.72 -9.75 -1.03
CA ASP A 178 14.64 -8.90 -0.59
C ASP A 178 13.31 -9.31 -1.26
N MET A 179 12.21 -8.76 -0.77
CA MET A 179 10.87 -9.05 -1.29
C MET A 179 10.74 -8.68 -2.77
N GLN A 180 10.21 -9.60 -3.57
CA GLN A 180 9.90 -9.47 -4.99
C GLN A 180 8.37 -9.51 -5.19
N VAL A 181 7.87 -9.17 -6.38
CA VAL A 181 6.44 -9.32 -6.69
C VAL A 181 6.20 -10.66 -7.39
N PHE A 182 5.25 -11.43 -6.89
CA PHE A 182 4.77 -12.68 -7.46
C PHE A 182 3.27 -12.60 -7.76
N ARG A 183 2.76 -13.54 -8.56
CA ARG A 183 1.35 -13.73 -8.88
C ARG A 183 0.94 -15.18 -8.67
N VAL A 184 -0.27 -15.39 -8.15
CA VAL A 184 -0.85 -16.72 -7.93
C VAL A 184 -2.34 -16.73 -8.27
N SER A 185 -2.87 -17.84 -8.79
CA SER A 185 -4.31 -18.02 -8.93
C SER A 185 -4.95 -18.35 -7.59
N MET A 186 -6.12 -17.80 -7.28
CA MET A 186 -6.89 -18.08 -6.06
C MET A 186 -7.27 -19.57 -5.89
N HIS A 187 -7.18 -20.34 -6.98
CA HIS A 187 -7.45 -21.78 -7.03
C HIS A 187 -6.22 -22.65 -6.78
N ASP A 188 -5.02 -22.07 -6.84
CA ASP A 188 -3.78 -22.79 -6.60
C ASP A 188 -3.49 -22.89 -5.09
N LYS A 189 -2.44 -23.62 -4.74
CA LYS A 189 -1.93 -23.76 -3.37
C LYS A 189 -0.40 -23.76 -3.41
N LEU A 190 0.20 -22.79 -2.75
CA LEU A 190 1.66 -22.67 -2.55
C LEU A 190 1.98 -23.13 -1.12
N ASN A 191 2.08 -24.44 -0.92
CA ASN A 191 2.19 -25.04 0.41
C ASN A 191 3.41 -25.99 0.57
N THR A 192 4.30 -25.96 -0.41
CA THR A 192 5.59 -26.64 -0.42
C THR A 192 6.65 -25.67 -0.94
N GLU A 193 7.93 -25.90 -0.58
CA GLU A 193 9.07 -25.08 -1.06
C GLU A 193 9.02 -24.95 -2.60
N ASP A 194 8.90 -26.07 -3.32
CA ASP A 194 8.79 -26.11 -4.79
C ASP A 194 7.63 -25.25 -5.31
N THR A 195 6.41 -25.45 -4.80
CA THR A 195 5.25 -24.68 -5.28
C THR A 195 5.36 -23.18 -4.98
N ILE A 196 6.03 -22.80 -3.89
CA ILE A 196 6.23 -21.39 -3.52
C ILE A 196 7.27 -20.75 -4.45
N GLU A 197 8.38 -21.44 -4.69
CA GLU A 197 9.44 -21.03 -5.62
C GLU A 197 8.91 -20.88 -7.07
N ASP A 198 7.98 -21.75 -7.47
CA ASP A 198 7.34 -21.77 -8.79
C ASP A 198 6.21 -20.74 -8.97
N ALA A 199 5.87 -19.95 -7.95
CA ALA A 199 4.91 -18.85 -8.11
C ALA A 199 5.38 -17.90 -9.23
N GLN A 200 4.45 -17.44 -10.08
CA GLN A 200 4.79 -16.61 -11.25
C GLN A 200 5.52 -15.34 -10.79
N PRO A 201 6.82 -15.14 -11.13
CA PRO A 201 7.51 -13.89 -10.83
C PRO A 201 6.97 -12.78 -11.73
N VAL A 202 6.75 -11.61 -11.13
CA VAL A 202 6.20 -10.41 -11.81
C VAL A 202 7.23 -9.29 -11.84
N ALA A 203 7.94 -9.06 -10.74
CA ALA A 203 8.99 -8.06 -10.66
C ALA A 203 10.11 -8.51 -9.72
N TYR A 204 11.36 -8.38 -10.16
CA TYR A 204 12.57 -8.67 -9.42
C TYR A 204 13.09 -7.44 -8.67
N THR A 205 13.82 -7.69 -7.58
CA THR A 205 14.36 -6.65 -6.71
C THR A 205 15.86 -6.48 -6.87
N THR A 206 16.35 -5.29 -6.54
CA THR A 206 17.78 -5.06 -6.29
C THR A 206 18.11 -5.50 -4.87
N ILE A 207 18.98 -6.49 -4.72
CA ILE A 207 19.35 -7.10 -3.43
C ILE A 207 20.00 -6.07 -2.51
N GLY A 208 19.52 -5.99 -1.27
CA GLY A 208 20.06 -5.15 -0.20
C GLY A 208 19.50 -3.72 -0.21
N ALA A 209 18.61 -3.38 -1.15
CA ALA A 209 18.02 -2.06 -1.25
C ALA A 209 16.70 -1.92 -0.46
N GLY A 210 16.18 -3.02 0.10
CA GLY A 210 14.96 -3.03 0.92
C GLY A 210 13.73 -3.61 0.22
N GLY A 211 13.89 -4.25 -0.95
CA GLY A 211 12.83 -4.98 -1.64
C GLY A 211 11.93 -4.14 -2.53
N LEU A 212 10.89 -4.78 -3.05
CA LEU A 212 9.78 -4.11 -3.74
C LEU A 212 8.62 -3.90 -2.76
N ARG A 213 7.80 -2.89 -3.04
CA ARG A 213 6.68 -2.48 -2.19
C ARG A 213 5.47 -2.07 -3.02
N ASP A 214 4.30 -2.10 -2.39
CA ASP A 214 3.07 -1.46 -2.85
C ASP A 214 2.61 -1.86 -4.28
N PRO A 215 2.49 -3.16 -4.62
CA PRO A 215 1.99 -3.56 -5.93
C PRO A 215 0.52 -3.16 -6.09
N ALA A 216 0.19 -2.46 -7.17
CA ALA A 216 -1.19 -2.09 -7.50
C ALA A 216 -1.50 -2.32 -8.99
N TYR A 217 -2.55 -3.09 -9.27
CA TYR A 217 -3.02 -3.31 -10.64
C TYR A 217 -3.64 -2.02 -11.21
N ARG A 218 -3.46 -1.78 -12.52
CA ARG A 218 -4.01 -0.63 -13.24
C ARG A 218 -5.43 -0.90 -13.75
N PRO A 219 -6.49 -0.31 -13.16
CA PRO A 219 -7.87 -0.52 -13.62
C PRO A 219 -8.03 -0.26 -15.13
N GLY A 220 -8.78 -1.13 -15.81
CA GLY A 220 -9.02 -1.04 -17.25
C GLY A 220 -7.85 -1.41 -18.17
N HIS A 221 -6.67 -1.75 -17.63
CA HIS A 221 -5.47 -2.02 -18.43
C HIS A 221 -4.89 -3.39 -18.12
N LYS A 222 -5.04 -4.34 -19.04
CA LYS A 222 -4.53 -5.70 -18.88
C LYS A 222 -3.01 -5.70 -18.67
N ASN A 223 -2.58 -6.60 -17.79
CA ASN A 223 -1.17 -6.90 -17.52
C ASN A 223 -0.35 -5.69 -17.07
N GLN A 224 -0.95 -4.63 -16.50
CA GLN A 224 -0.21 -3.48 -16.02
C GLN A 224 -0.28 -3.38 -14.50
N LEU A 225 0.90 -3.39 -13.88
CA LEU A 225 1.09 -3.26 -12.44
C LEU A 225 2.05 -2.10 -12.17
N VAL A 226 1.73 -1.25 -11.19
CA VAL A 226 2.68 -0.30 -10.61
C VAL A 226 3.23 -0.87 -9.30
N TYR A 227 4.49 -0.58 -8.99
CA TYR A 227 5.10 -0.90 -7.71
C TYR A 227 6.16 0.13 -7.33
N THR A 228 6.52 0.15 -6.06
CA THR A 228 7.61 0.95 -5.49
C THR A 228 8.90 0.13 -5.46
N SER A 229 10.01 0.69 -5.94
CA SER A 229 11.36 0.10 -5.84
C SER A 229 12.34 1.01 -5.10
N TYR A 230 13.38 0.40 -4.54
CA TYR A 230 14.45 1.09 -3.83
C TYR A 230 15.78 0.77 -4.51
N LYS A 231 16.62 1.79 -4.74
CA LYS A 231 17.95 1.63 -5.33
C LYS A 231 18.94 2.60 -4.68
N TYR A 232 20.16 2.16 -4.39
CA TYR A 232 21.23 3.09 -4.00
C TYR A 232 21.80 3.76 -5.25
N THR A 233 22.01 5.07 -5.18
CA THR A 233 22.43 5.89 -6.32
C THR A 233 23.93 6.11 -6.35
N ALA A 234 24.53 6.06 -7.54
CA ALA A 234 25.93 6.41 -7.79
C ALA A 234 26.26 7.88 -7.37
N PRO A 235 27.55 8.22 -7.13
CA PRO A 235 28.74 7.39 -7.32
C PRO A 235 29.18 6.57 -6.10
N ASP A 236 28.75 6.92 -4.89
CA ASP A 236 29.20 6.30 -3.64
C ASP A 236 28.19 5.33 -3.02
N TYR A 237 26.98 5.23 -3.60
CA TYR A 237 25.91 4.33 -3.17
C TYR A 237 25.50 4.51 -1.71
N SER A 238 25.67 5.73 -1.17
CA SER A 238 25.30 6.06 0.22
C SER A 238 23.85 6.57 0.35
N LYS A 239 23.21 6.88 -0.78
CA LYS A 239 21.88 7.49 -0.82
C LYS A 239 20.89 6.65 -1.59
N LEU A 240 19.64 6.67 -1.13
CA LEU A 240 18.54 5.90 -1.68
C LEU A 240 17.72 6.75 -2.65
N ALA A 241 17.39 6.20 -3.81
CA ALA A 241 16.27 6.62 -4.64
C ALA A 241 15.10 5.67 -4.40
N VAL A 242 13.89 6.21 -4.28
CA VAL A 242 12.65 5.43 -4.21
C VAL A 242 11.76 5.83 -5.36
N GLN A 243 11.48 4.87 -6.23
CA GLN A 243 10.84 5.10 -7.52
C GLN A 243 9.55 4.31 -7.65
N LEU A 244 8.64 4.86 -8.45
CA LEU A 244 7.49 4.15 -8.98
C LEU A 244 7.86 3.57 -10.34
N ASN A 245 7.53 2.30 -10.57
CA ASN A 245 7.76 1.61 -11.85
C ASN A 245 6.45 1.01 -12.35
N LEU A 246 6.27 0.98 -13.67
CA LEU A 246 5.20 0.25 -14.32
C LEU A 246 5.78 -0.98 -15.02
N ILE A 247 5.10 -2.12 -14.96
CA ILE A 247 5.57 -3.37 -15.56
C ILE A 247 4.47 -4.09 -16.33
N ASP A 248 4.87 -4.87 -17.34
CA ASP A 248 4.02 -5.91 -17.93
C ASP A 248 4.12 -7.17 -17.08
N THR A 249 3.00 -7.60 -16.50
CA THR A 249 2.97 -8.67 -15.50
C THR A 249 3.35 -10.05 -16.04
N ASN A 250 3.45 -10.22 -17.36
CA ASN A 250 3.87 -11.48 -17.98
C ASN A 250 5.31 -11.45 -18.51
N ALA A 251 5.98 -10.29 -18.54
CA ALA A 251 7.28 -10.14 -19.19
C ALA A 251 8.34 -11.13 -18.71
N ILE A 252 8.41 -11.39 -17.40
CA ILE A 252 9.35 -12.36 -16.82
C ILE A 252 8.94 -13.79 -17.18
N GLN A 253 7.66 -14.14 -17.01
CA GLN A 253 7.15 -15.48 -17.28
C GLN A 253 7.30 -15.88 -18.75
N ASP A 254 7.12 -14.94 -19.66
CA ASP A 254 7.32 -15.17 -21.10
C ASP A 254 8.79 -15.53 -21.40
N ILE A 255 9.76 -14.84 -20.76
CA ILE A 255 11.19 -15.15 -20.87
C ILE A 255 11.53 -16.50 -20.24
N ILE A 256 10.98 -16.85 -19.08
CA ILE A 256 11.19 -18.17 -18.45
C ILE A 256 10.68 -19.27 -19.37
N THR A 257 9.50 -19.07 -19.98
CA THR A 257 8.89 -20.04 -20.91
C THR A 257 9.73 -20.21 -22.17
N GLN A 258 10.30 -19.12 -22.69
CA GLN A 258 11.15 -19.14 -23.88
C GLN A 258 12.56 -19.72 -23.59
N PHE A 259 13.11 -19.45 -22.40
CA PHE A 259 14.45 -19.83 -21.98
C PHE A 259 14.41 -20.53 -20.60
N PRO A 260 14.13 -21.84 -20.55
CA PRO A 260 13.98 -22.56 -19.28
C PRO A 260 15.26 -22.65 -18.43
N ASP A 261 16.43 -22.54 -19.07
CA ASP A 261 17.70 -22.46 -18.35
C ASP A 261 17.92 -21.04 -17.82
N GLN A 262 17.98 -20.89 -16.49
CA GLN A 262 18.18 -19.62 -15.80
C GLN A 262 19.41 -18.83 -16.25
N TYR A 263 20.46 -19.50 -16.77
CA TYR A 263 21.64 -18.80 -17.31
C TYR A 263 21.38 -18.06 -18.62
N ASN A 264 20.29 -18.40 -19.31
CA ASN A 264 19.88 -17.78 -20.58
C ASN A 264 18.71 -16.80 -20.39
N GLN A 265 18.16 -16.69 -19.17
CA GLN A 265 17.07 -15.77 -18.88
C GLN A 265 17.60 -14.34 -18.80
N LYS A 266 16.94 -13.42 -19.50
CA LYS A 266 17.31 -12.00 -19.52
C LYS A 266 17.10 -11.32 -18.15
N TYR A 267 15.98 -11.62 -17.50
CA TYR A 267 15.57 -10.96 -16.27
C TYR A 267 15.96 -11.80 -15.06
N HIS A 268 16.51 -11.16 -14.04
CA HIS A 268 16.87 -11.80 -12.78
C HIS A 268 17.05 -10.75 -11.68
N PRO A 269 16.85 -11.11 -10.40
CA PRO A 269 17.26 -10.26 -9.30
C PRO A 269 18.79 -10.17 -9.27
N GLY A 270 19.31 -9.23 -8.51
CA GLY A 270 20.77 -9.09 -8.40
C GLY A 270 21.18 -7.99 -7.45
N ALA A 271 22.44 -8.04 -7.03
CA ALA A 271 23.08 -6.89 -6.42
C ALA A 271 23.11 -5.70 -7.41
N TYR A 272 23.46 -4.51 -6.90
CA TYR A 272 23.59 -3.29 -7.71
C TYR A 272 24.38 -3.54 -9.00
N GLN A 273 23.86 -3.02 -10.12
CA GLN A 273 24.39 -3.18 -11.49
C GLN A 273 24.25 -4.59 -12.09
N SER A 274 23.89 -5.60 -11.30
CA SER A 274 23.63 -6.96 -11.80
C SER A 274 22.15 -7.29 -11.89
N GLU A 275 21.26 -6.56 -11.21
CA GLU A 275 19.81 -6.72 -11.35
C GLU A 275 19.32 -6.32 -12.74
N VAL A 276 18.39 -7.11 -13.28
CA VAL A 276 17.70 -6.82 -14.55
C VAL A 276 16.20 -7.13 -14.40
N ASP A 277 15.40 -6.10 -14.13
CA ASP A 277 13.94 -6.15 -14.06
C ASP A 277 13.27 -5.55 -15.34
N PRO A 278 12.09 -6.02 -15.77
CA PRO A 278 11.37 -5.43 -16.90
C PRO A 278 10.59 -4.14 -16.58
N GLY A 279 10.63 -3.64 -15.35
CA GLY A 279 9.91 -2.45 -14.94
C GLY A 279 10.46 -1.17 -15.57
N VAL A 280 9.56 -0.31 -16.03
CA VAL A 280 9.90 1.03 -16.56
C VAL A 280 9.62 2.08 -15.49
N ALA A 281 10.65 2.83 -15.11
CA ALA A 281 10.52 3.90 -14.13
C ALA A 281 9.58 5.02 -14.60
N LEU A 282 8.63 5.38 -13.73
CA LEU A 282 7.71 6.50 -13.89
C LEU A 282 8.19 7.76 -13.15
N THR A 283 9.13 7.60 -12.21
CA THR A 283 9.72 8.70 -11.43
C THR A 283 11.24 8.65 -11.47
N PRO A 284 11.94 9.79 -11.37
CA PRO A 284 13.39 9.84 -11.53
C PRO A 284 14.16 9.04 -10.48
N GLU A 285 15.25 8.39 -10.90
CA GLU A 285 16.25 7.83 -10.00
C GLU A 285 17.09 8.97 -9.43
N LYS A 286 16.65 9.54 -8.31
CA LYS A 286 17.31 10.68 -7.70
C LYS A 286 17.49 10.45 -6.21
N ALA A 287 18.72 10.63 -5.74
CA ALA A 287 19.08 10.57 -4.33
C ALA A 287 18.17 11.45 -3.47
N ASP A 288 17.73 10.91 -2.33
CA ASP A 288 16.85 11.57 -1.35
C ASP A 288 15.46 11.95 -1.88
N LEU A 289 15.14 11.63 -3.14
CA LEU A 289 13.79 11.74 -3.68
C LEU A 289 13.07 10.41 -3.44
N MET A 290 12.00 10.47 -2.64
CA MET A 290 11.25 9.27 -2.30
C MET A 290 9.80 9.39 -2.79
N ASN A 291 9.47 8.69 -3.88
CA ASN A 291 8.10 8.53 -4.37
C ASN A 291 7.67 7.08 -4.08
N MET A 292 6.57 6.88 -3.36
CA MET A 292 6.15 5.57 -2.84
C MET A 292 4.63 5.47 -2.71
N GLN A 293 4.12 4.29 -2.34
CA GLN A 293 2.71 4.01 -2.10
C GLN A 293 1.79 4.49 -3.25
N PRO A 294 2.06 4.06 -4.50
CA PRO A 294 1.23 4.41 -5.64
C PRO A 294 -0.14 3.71 -5.56
N THR A 295 -1.18 4.41 -5.97
CA THR A 295 -2.48 3.84 -6.30
C THR A 295 -3.01 4.48 -7.57
N PHE A 296 -3.64 3.68 -8.43
CA PHE A 296 -4.31 4.20 -9.61
C PHE A 296 -5.66 4.81 -9.25
N SER A 297 -6.05 5.87 -9.98
CA SER A 297 -7.44 6.31 -10.05
C SER A 297 -8.33 5.18 -10.60
N PRO A 298 -9.66 5.20 -10.36
CA PRO A 298 -10.55 4.13 -10.80
C PRO A 298 -10.60 3.91 -12.33
N ASP A 299 -10.25 4.92 -13.12
CA ASP A 299 -10.13 4.83 -14.58
C ASP A 299 -8.74 4.38 -15.06
N GLY A 300 -7.80 4.16 -14.15
CA GLY A 300 -6.42 3.75 -14.43
C GLY A 300 -5.54 4.84 -15.05
N ASN A 301 -6.02 6.07 -15.24
CA ASN A 301 -5.31 7.07 -16.05
C ASN A 301 -4.44 8.04 -15.22
N THR A 302 -4.53 7.96 -13.90
CA THR A 302 -3.73 8.78 -12.97
C THR A 302 -3.17 7.89 -11.88
N ILE A 303 -1.92 8.14 -11.48
CA ILE A 303 -1.35 7.59 -10.24
C ILE A 303 -1.37 8.68 -9.19
N LEU A 304 -1.96 8.37 -8.04
CA LEU A 304 -1.77 9.09 -6.78
C LEU A 304 -0.64 8.39 -6.02
N TYR A 305 0.29 9.16 -5.47
CA TYR A 305 1.44 8.60 -4.75
C TYR A 305 1.89 9.53 -3.62
N VAL A 306 2.63 8.97 -2.67
CA VAL A 306 3.25 9.70 -1.57
C VAL A 306 4.63 10.16 -1.98
N ARG A 307 4.95 11.41 -1.70
CA ARG A 307 6.31 11.95 -1.81
C ARG A 307 6.78 12.50 -0.47
N ARG A 308 7.97 12.08 -0.04
CA ARG A 308 8.64 12.70 1.11
C ARG A 308 9.15 14.08 0.74
N GLU A 309 8.79 15.09 1.52
CA GLU A 309 9.27 16.46 1.32
C GLU A 309 10.47 16.75 2.22
N ASP A 310 10.38 16.33 3.48
CA ASP A 310 11.44 16.47 4.46
C ASP A 310 11.36 15.36 5.52
N ALA A 311 12.08 15.53 6.63
CA ALA A 311 12.13 14.53 7.69
C ALA A 311 10.76 14.26 8.36
N THR A 312 9.86 15.22 8.31
CA THR A 312 8.62 15.31 9.11
C THR A 312 7.37 15.60 8.30
N HIS A 313 7.46 15.68 6.96
CA HIS A 313 6.33 15.96 6.09
C HIS A 313 6.30 15.06 4.85
N MET A 314 5.10 14.58 4.56
CA MET A 314 4.76 13.83 3.36
C MET A 314 3.69 14.59 2.57
N SER A 315 3.74 14.49 1.25
CA SER A 315 2.72 15.05 0.35
C SER A 315 2.10 13.97 -0.51
N PHE A 316 0.83 14.16 -0.85
CA PHE A 316 0.22 13.45 -1.96
C PHE A 316 0.48 14.19 -3.27
N TYR A 317 0.88 13.44 -4.28
CA TYR A 317 1.02 13.91 -5.65
C TYR A 317 0.18 13.06 -6.60
N ALA A 318 -0.32 13.68 -7.66
CA ALA A 318 -0.98 12.97 -8.74
C ALA A 318 -0.31 13.27 -10.08
N MET A 319 -0.12 12.24 -10.90
CA MET A 319 0.37 12.39 -12.28
C MET A 319 -0.37 11.48 -13.26
N PRO A 320 -0.53 11.90 -14.53
CA PRO A 320 -1.05 11.03 -15.57
C PRO A 320 -0.12 9.82 -15.81
N VAL A 321 -0.71 8.70 -16.23
CA VAL A 321 0.05 7.49 -16.57
C VAL A 321 0.47 7.54 -18.04
N VAL A 322 1.71 7.17 -18.33
CA VAL A 322 2.22 7.11 -19.72
C VAL A 322 1.69 5.84 -20.40
N GLU A 323 1.13 5.98 -21.61
CA GLU A 323 0.63 4.83 -22.37
C GLU A 323 1.70 4.08 -23.16
N GLY A 324 1.50 2.75 -23.27
CA GLY A 324 2.28 1.87 -24.13
C GLY A 324 3.77 1.84 -23.81
N ILE A 325 4.14 1.95 -22.52
CA ILE A 325 5.54 1.89 -22.09
C ILE A 325 5.98 0.49 -21.66
N THR A 326 5.04 -0.40 -21.32
CA THR A 326 5.36 -1.75 -20.79
C THR A 326 5.13 -2.88 -21.78
N SER A 327 4.40 -2.65 -22.88
CA SER A 327 4.05 -3.70 -23.85
C SER A 327 4.43 -3.29 -25.27
N ASP A 328 5.44 -3.95 -25.86
CA ASP A 328 5.57 -4.11 -27.32
C ASP A 328 5.66 -5.61 -27.65
N PRO A 329 4.52 -6.31 -27.74
CA PRO A 329 4.48 -7.76 -27.91
C PRO A 329 5.03 -8.23 -29.28
N ASN A 330 5.40 -7.32 -30.18
CA ASN A 330 5.90 -7.66 -31.52
C ASN A 330 7.38 -7.36 -31.71
N ASN A 331 8.06 -6.84 -30.68
CA ASN A 331 9.45 -6.46 -30.78
C ASN A 331 10.32 -7.28 -29.82
N PRO A 332 10.99 -8.35 -30.29
CA PRO A 332 11.92 -9.11 -29.46
C PRO A 332 13.15 -8.28 -29.01
N ALA A 333 13.34 -7.07 -29.55
CA ALA A 333 14.33 -6.10 -29.08
C ALA A 333 13.73 -5.05 -28.11
N PHE A 334 12.48 -5.20 -27.69
CA PHE A 334 11.90 -4.34 -26.65
C PHE A 334 12.73 -4.48 -25.37
N ASP A 335 13.40 -3.39 -25.02
CA ASP A 335 14.15 -3.29 -23.79
C ASP A 335 13.52 -2.22 -22.90
N PRO A 336 12.80 -2.61 -21.83
CA PRO A 336 12.16 -1.65 -20.93
C PRO A 336 13.17 -0.69 -20.30
N ASN A 337 14.44 -1.10 -20.18
CA ASN A 337 15.53 -0.31 -19.62
C ASN A 337 16.32 0.50 -20.68
N SER A 338 15.88 0.50 -21.94
CA SER A 338 16.53 1.33 -22.96
C SER A 338 16.36 2.82 -22.63
N ASN A 339 17.34 3.65 -23.03
CA ASN A 339 17.26 5.11 -22.88
C ASN A 339 15.94 5.69 -23.44
N ALA A 340 15.43 5.12 -24.54
CA ALA A 340 14.16 5.54 -25.14
C ALA A 340 12.96 5.26 -24.21
N ASN A 341 12.89 4.07 -23.63
CA ASN A 341 11.79 3.69 -22.73
C ASN A 341 11.88 4.39 -21.36
N ILE A 342 13.09 4.57 -20.82
CA ILE A 342 13.32 5.40 -19.62
C ILE A 342 12.85 6.83 -19.87
N THR A 343 13.24 7.45 -20.99
CA THR A 343 12.82 8.81 -21.35
C THR A 343 11.29 8.89 -21.51
N LYS A 344 10.68 7.87 -22.13
CA LYS A 344 9.23 7.80 -22.31
C LYS A 344 8.50 7.65 -20.98
N GLY A 345 8.96 6.76 -20.09
CA GLY A 345 8.38 6.55 -18.75
C GLY A 345 8.38 7.81 -17.90
N LEU A 346 9.46 8.59 -17.95
CA LEU A 346 9.60 9.85 -17.20
C LEU A 346 8.85 11.04 -17.82
N SER A 347 8.32 10.90 -19.04
CA SER A 347 7.80 12.02 -19.84
C SER A 347 6.63 12.79 -19.20
N LEU A 348 5.87 12.14 -18.32
CA LEU A 348 4.73 12.75 -17.63
C LEU A 348 5.01 13.10 -16.17
N TYR A 349 6.18 12.75 -15.63
CA TYR A 349 6.55 13.08 -14.25
C TYR A 349 6.55 14.59 -14.00
N ALA A 350 6.98 15.39 -14.98
CA ALA A 350 6.97 16.85 -14.87
C ALA A 350 5.55 17.46 -14.76
N LYS A 351 4.50 16.67 -15.04
CA LYS A 351 3.09 17.06 -14.87
C LYS A 351 2.53 16.68 -13.49
N SER A 352 3.36 16.16 -12.58
CA SER A 352 2.94 15.81 -11.22
C SER A 352 2.44 17.05 -10.48
N GLN A 353 1.24 16.95 -9.91
CA GLN A 353 0.62 18.00 -9.12
C GLN A 353 0.60 17.60 -7.66
N LYS A 354 1.09 18.49 -6.79
CA LYS A 354 0.95 18.34 -5.34
C LYS A 354 -0.51 18.59 -4.97
N LEU A 355 -1.12 17.62 -4.30
CA LEU A 355 -2.51 17.67 -3.90
C LEU A 355 -2.68 18.25 -2.50
N MET A 356 -1.87 17.78 -1.56
CA MET A 356 -1.84 18.23 -0.16
C MET A 356 -0.54 17.79 0.53
N THR A 357 -0.26 18.40 1.68
CA THR A 357 0.86 18.07 2.56
C THR A 357 0.34 17.90 3.99
N GLY A 358 0.89 16.93 4.70
CA GLY A 358 0.62 16.68 6.12
C GLY A 358 1.90 16.23 6.83
N GLN A 359 1.82 16.02 8.15
CA GLN A 359 2.97 15.56 8.93
C GLN A 359 3.38 14.16 8.48
N TYR A 360 2.43 13.23 8.39
CA TYR A 360 2.71 11.91 7.81
C TYR A 360 1.48 11.37 7.10
N LEU A 361 1.35 11.75 5.83
CA LEU A 361 0.37 11.19 4.91
C LEU A 361 0.86 9.85 4.37
N SER A 362 0.01 8.82 4.42
CA SER A 362 0.34 7.50 3.89
C SER A 362 -0.88 6.70 3.44
N GLN A 363 -0.61 5.64 2.66
CA GLN A 363 -1.58 4.64 2.23
C GLN A 363 -2.87 5.21 1.60
N PRO A 364 -2.74 6.10 0.60
CA PRO A 364 -3.92 6.64 -0.05
C PRO A 364 -4.64 5.55 -0.85
N VAL A 365 -5.96 5.53 -0.80
CA VAL A 365 -6.82 4.68 -1.63
C VAL A 365 -7.98 5.49 -2.20
N TRP A 366 -8.30 5.24 -3.47
CA TRP A 366 -9.42 5.89 -4.12
C TRP A 366 -10.74 5.24 -3.71
N SER A 367 -11.78 6.08 -3.55
CA SER A 367 -13.15 5.61 -3.66
C SER A 367 -13.39 4.99 -5.05
N PRO A 368 -14.24 3.94 -5.16
CA PRO A 368 -14.53 3.31 -6.46
C PRO A 368 -15.10 4.25 -7.53
N ASP A 369 -15.79 5.32 -7.12
CA ASP A 369 -16.33 6.34 -8.03
C ASP A 369 -15.36 7.50 -8.30
N GLY A 370 -14.20 7.51 -7.63
CA GLY A 370 -13.13 8.49 -7.83
C GLY A 370 -13.42 9.87 -7.25
N SER A 371 -14.51 10.03 -6.50
CA SER A 371 -14.94 11.30 -5.89
C SER A 371 -14.23 11.65 -4.58
N GLN A 372 -13.58 10.65 -3.97
CA GLN A 372 -12.85 10.76 -2.72
C GLN A 372 -11.59 9.92 -2.71
N ILE A 373 -10.69 10.28 -1.80
CA ILE A 373 -9.60 9.42 -1.34
C ILE A 373 -9.74 9.19 0.17
N ALA A 374 -9.43 7.98 0.62
CA ALA A 374 -9.16 7.67 2.02
C ALA A 374 -7.66 7.52 2.23
N TYR A 375 -7.16 7.91 3.39
CA TYR A 375 -5.73 7.88 3.68
C TYR A 375 -5.46 7.89 5.17
N TYR A 376 -4.26 7.49 5.58
CA TYR A 376 -3.80 7.69 6.94
C TYR A 376 -3.07 9.02 7.08
N ASP A 377 -3.37 9.72 8.17
CA ASP A 377 -2.61 10.90 8.60
C ASP A 377 -2.19 10.72 10.06
N TYR A 378 -1.00 11.20 10.37
CA TYR A 378 -0.49 11.26 11.73
C TYR A 378 -0.77 12.63 12.32
N HIS A 379 -1.65 12.68 13.32
CA HIS A 379 -1.99 13.90 14.04
C HIS A 379 -2.03 13.60 15.54
N ASP A 380 -1.58 14.53 16.38
CA ASP A 380 -1.65 14.43 17.84
C ASP A 380 -1.22 13.07 18.43
N THR A 381 -0.10 12.52 17.93
CA THR A 381 0.57 11.28 18.37
C THR A 381 0.03 9.95 17.84
N THR A 382 -1.07 9.94 17.09
CA THR A 382 -1.64 8.70 16.54
C THR A 382 -1.92 8.80 15.04
N PHE A 383 -1.92 7.65 14.37
CA PHE A 383 -2.48 7.54 13.03
C PHE A 383 -3.98 7.32 13.09
N ASP A 384 -4.69 7.99 12.20
CA ASP A 384 -6.12 7.81 11.98
C ASP A 384 -6.43 7.77 10.48
N LEU A 385 -7.60 7.23 10.14
CA LEU A 385 -8.13 7.22 8.78
C LEU A 385 -8.89 8.52 8.52
N TRP A 386 -8.61 9.14 7.38
CA TRP A 386 -9.17 10.41 6.93
C TRP A 386 -9.74 10.27 5.53
N LEU A 387 -10.67 11.16 5.18
CA LEU A 387 -11.26 11.28 3.85
C LEU A 387 -10.99 12.68 3.29
N ALA A 388 -10.83 12.79 1.98
CA ALA A 388 -10.80 14.06 1.27
C ALA A 388 -11.55 13.94 -0.06
N GLN A 389 -12.28 15.00 -0.44
CA GLN A 389 -12.99 15.04 -1.72
C GLN A 389 -12.02 15.42 -2.84
N THR A 390 -12.10 14.70 -3.95
CA THR A 390 -11.29 14.95 -5.14
C THR A 390 -12.09 15.72 -6.18
N VAL A 391 -11.41 16.61 -6.89
CA VAL A 391 -11.96 17.36 -8.03
C VAL A 391 -11.12 17.04 -9.25
N LYS A 392 -11.73 16.54 -10.31
CA LYS A 392 -11.08 16.30 -11.60
C LYS A 392 -11.41 17.44 -12.56
N ASP A 393 -10.39 18.13 -13.05
CA ASP A 393 -10.59 19.11 -14.12
C ASP A 393 -10.99 18.38 -15.42
N PRO A 394 -12.16 18.68 -16.00
CA PRO A 394 -12.66 17.94 -17.17
C PRO A 394 -11.87 18.22 -18.47
N LYS A 395 -11.09 19.30 -18.52
CA LYS A 395 -10.29 19.68 -19.69
C LYS A 395 -8.90 19.08 -19.64
N THR A 396 -8.25 19.13 -18.48
CA THR A 396 -6.87 18.65 -18.31
C THR A 396 -6.79 17.23 -17.79
N GLY A 397 -7.86 16.72 -17.18
CA GLY A 397 -7.90 15.44 -16.48
C GLY A 397 -7.16 15.42 -15.15
N THR A 398 -6.64 16.57 -14.69
CA THR A 398 -5.82 16.66 -13.48
C THR A 398 -6.68 16.69 -12.23
N TYR A 399 -6.20 16.06 -11.16
CA TYR A 399 -6.89 16.02 -9.87
C TYR A 399 -6.38 17.09 -8.91
N SER A 400 -7.29 17.62 -8.09
CA SER A 400 -7.01 18.43 -6.91
C SER A 400 -7.86 17.95 -5.73
N ILE A 401 -7.53 18.40 -4.52
CA ILE A 401 -8.39 18.20 -3.34
C ILE A 401 -9.32 19.40 -3.20
N GLN A 402 -10.62 19.15 -3.01
CA GLN A 402 -11.57 20.21 -2.71
C GLN A 402 -11.16 20.91 -1.42
N LYS A 403 -11.12 22.24 -1.46
CA LYS A 403 -10.76 23.07 -0.31
C LYS A 403 -11.66 22.75 0.89
N ASP A 404 -11.04 22.61 2.06
CA ASP A 404 -11.70 22.36 3.36
C ASP A 404 -12.59 21.10 3.38
N SER A 405 -12.22 20.08 2.60
CA SER A 405 -12.98 18.82 2.49
C SER A 405 -12.42 17.65 3.31
N GLN A 406 -11.25 17.84 3.91
CA GLN A 406 -10.62 16.82 4.75
C GLN A 406 -11.45 16.58 6.00
N VAL A 407 -11.76 15.32 6.29
CA VAL A 407 -12.52 14.92 7.47
C VAL A 407 -11.94 13.66 8.07
N GLN A 408 -11.65 13.70 9.37
CA GLN A 408 -11.20 12.54 10.12
C GLN A 408 -12.36 11.54 10.25
N LEU A 409 -12.12 10.30 9.85
CA LEU A 409 -13.09 9.22 9.91
C LEU A 409 -12.97 8.42 11.20
N THR A 410 -11.75 8.17 11.68
CA THR A 410 -11.51 7.42 12.92
C THR A 410 -10.86 8.28 14.00
N GLN A 411 -11.20 8.01 15.25
CA GLN A 411 -10.35 8.28 16.42
C GLN A 411 -10.02 6.93 17.03
N ALA A 412 -8.94 6.31 16.56
CA ALA A 412 -8.57 4.94 16.90
C ALA A 412 -7.68 4.85 18.14
N ASN A 413 -7.15 5.99 18.61
CA ASN A 413 -6.34 6.06 19.84
C ASN A 413 -5.15 5.09 19.81
N GLY A 414 -4.46 5.02 18.66
CA GLY A 414 -3.33 4.11 18.44
C GLY A 414 -3.69 2.64 18.19
N SER A 415 -4.99 2.31 18.10
CA SER A 415 -5.44 0.95 17.75
C SER A 415 -5.43 0.70 16.24
N LEU A 416 -5.34 1.74 15.42
CA LEU A 416 -5.25 1.63 13.95
C LEU A 416 -3.85 1.15 13.56
N ASP A 417 -3.78 0.03 12.84
CA ASP A 417 -2.53 -0.51 12.34
C ASP A 417 -2.15 0.20 11.03
N ALA A 418 -1.59 1.41 11.14
CA ALA A 418 -1.23 2.24 9.97
C ALA A 418 -0.08 1.65 9.11
N ASP A 419 0.59 0.60 9.60
CA ASP A 419 1.49 -0.24 8.80
C ASP A 419 0.77 -1.24 7.89
N SER A 420 -0.58 -1.25 7.87
CA SER A 420 -1.42 -2.08 7.03
C SER A 420 -2.42 -1.27 6.21
N HIS A 421 -2.52 -1.53 4.91
CA HIS A 421 -3.29 -0.71 3.97
C HIS A 421 -4.79 -0.71 4.28
N PRO A 422 -5.48 0.44 4.19
CA PRO A 422 -6.92 0.42 4.06
C PRO A 422 -7.31 0.00 2.64
N VAL A 423 -8.54 -0.47 2.45
CA VAL A 423 -9.09 -0.79 1.12
C VAL A 423 -10.49 -0.25 1.02
N TRP A 424 -10.89 0.20 -0.17
CA TRP A 424 -12.21 0.73 -0.43
C TRP A 424 -12.88 -0.01 -1.59
N SER A 425 -14.04 -0.61 -1.34
CA SER A 425 -14.88 -1.28 -2.34
C SER A 425 -16.28 -0.64 -2.43
N ASN A 426 -17.03 -1.01 -3.47
CA ASN A 426 -18.45 -0.64 -3.60
C ASN A 426 -19.34 -1.24 -2.51
#